data_AF-A0A914XW67-F1
#
_entry.id   AF-A0A914XW67-F1
#
_cell.length_a   1.000
_cell.length_b   1.000
_cell.length_c   1.000
_cell.angle_alpha   90.00
_cell.angle_beta   90.00
_cell.angle_gamma   90.00
#
_symmetry.space_group_name_H-M   'P 1'
#
loop_
_entity.id
_entity.type
_entity.pdbx_description
1 polymer ?
#
loop_
_entity_poly.entity_id
_entity_poly.type
_entity_poly.pdbx_seq_one_letter_code
_entity_poly.pdbx_strand_id
1 'polypeptide(L)'
;MMQVADGNLGQLSQLLQSIAAGDLTARMEGQFNGVFARMRDDANTTVAQLTQIVGQIQASASSITLAAGEIASGNSDLSRRTEQQAANLEETAASMEELTSTVRQNAEHARQANQLAIGAHGVASQGGEVVGQVVTTMSAIEASSKKIAEIISVIDGIAFQTNILALNAAVEAARAGEQGRGFAVVVTFKYQSHQRSAAAAKEIKGLIEDSVGKVADGSALVRQAGTTMGAELGHRTGEPGGGADGRDHAAECGAGGRGQCGGTLDGRAGQPAGRGGFGVPHGCGDGSGGGPPCIGSGGCDGHPGAPARCAFTPH
;
A
#
# COMPACT_ATOMS: atom_id res chain seq x y z
N MET A 1 -77.81 -72.59 -35.33
CA MET A 1 -77.70 -71.31 -34.58
C MET A 1 -76.74 -71.41 -33.39
N MET A 2 -76.83 -72.46 -32.54
CA MET A 2 -75.95 -72.61 -31.36
C MET A 2 -74.45 -72.69 -31.69
N GLN A 3 -74.08 -73.41 -32.75
CA GLN A 3 -72.69 -73.60 -33.18
C GLN A 3 -71.98 -72.31 -33.68
N VAL A 4 -72.75 -71.35 -34.20
CA VAL A 4 -72.24 -70.06 -34.67
C VAL A 4 -72.03 -69.09 -33.50
N ALA A 5 -72.90 -69.18 -32.47
CA ALA A 5 -72.74 -68.39 -31.25
C ALA A 5 -71.53 -68.82 -30.43
N ASP A 6 -71.27 -70.13 -30.31
CA ASP A 6 -70.11 -70.68 -29.59
C ASP A 6 -68.78 -70.29 -30.25
N GLY A 7 -68.71 -70.34 -31.58
CA GLY A 7 -67.53 -69.91 -32.33
C GLY A 7 -67.22 -68.42 -32.15
N ASN A 8 -68.24 -67.56 -32.19
CA ASN A 8 -68.07 -66.12 -32.01
C ASN A 8 -67.65 -65.74 -30.58
N LEU A 9 -68.21 -66.41 -29.56
CA LEU A 9 -67.81 -66.23 -28.17
C LEU A 9 -66.40 -66.77 -27.89
N GLY A 10 -66.03 -67.88 -28.53
CA GLY A 10 -64.67 -68.42 -28.49
C GLY A 10 -63.63 -67.42 -29.02
N GLN A 11 -63.90 -66.78 -30.17
CA GLN A 11 -63.02 -65.75 -30.73
C GLN A 11 -62.88 -64.51 -29.83
N LEU A 12 -63.98 -64.06 -29.22
CA LEU A 12 -63.92 -62.96 -28.25
C LEU A 12 -63.12 -63.35 -27.01
N SER A 13 -63.34 -64.55 -26.47
CA SER A 13 -62.58 -65.09 -25.34
C SER A 13 -61.07 -65.16 -25.66
N GLN A 14 -60.72 -65.57 -26.88
CA GLN A 14 -59.33 -65.68 -27.31
C GLN A 14 -58.68 -64.30 -27.46
N LEU A 15 -59.39 -63.31 -27.99
CA LEU A 15 -58.92 -61.92 -28.01
C LEU A 15 -58.69 -61.38 -26.60
N LEU A 16 -59.64 -61.61 -25.68
CA LEU A 16 -59.50 -61.18 -24.29
C LEU A 16 -58.33 -61.87 -23.57
N GLN A 17 -58.06 -63.14 -23.88
CA GLN A 17 -56.87 -63.85 -23.39
C GLN A 17 -55.57 -63.24 -23.93
N SER A 18 -55.52 -62.90 -25.22
CA SER A 18 -54.36 -62.19 -25.81
C SER A 18 -54.12 -60.84 -25.13
N ILE A 19 -55.18 -60.05 -24.92
CA ILE A 19 -55.08 -58.76 -24.21
C ILE A 19 -54.59 -58.97 -22.77
N ALA A 20 -55.12 -59.98 -22.06
CA ALA A 20 -54.69 -60.31 -20.69
C ALA A 20 -53.22 -60.76 -20.62
N ALA A 21 -52.70 -61.37 -21.69
CA ALA A 21 -51.28 -61.70 -21.84
C ALA A 21 -50.40 -60.51 -22.27
N GLY A 22 -51.01 -59.34 -22.52
CA GLY A 22 -50.33 -58.13 -22.98
C GLY A 22 -50.14 -58.02 -24.49
N ASP A 23 -50.70 -58.95 -25.27
CA ASP A 23 -50.69 -58.88 -26.73
C ASP A 23 -51.83 -57.98 -27.23
N LEU A 24 -51.48 -56.71 -27.46
CA LEU A 24 -52.39 -55.70 -28.02
C LEU A 24 -52.36 -55.66 -29.56
N THR A 25 -51.75 -56.65 -30.23
CA THR A 25 -51.73 -56.76 -31.70
C THR A 25 -52.88 -57.61 -32.23
N ALA A 26 -53.42 -58.53 -31.40
CA ALA A 26 -54.54 -59.38 -31.75
C ALA A 26 -55.81 -58.58 -32.08
N ARG A 27 -56.54 -59.00 -33.10
CA ARG A 27 -57.81 -58.40 -33.53
C ARG A 27 -58.81 -59.51 -33.84
N MET A 28 -60.09 -59.24 -33.63
CA MET A 28 -61.15 -60.12 -34.13
C MET A 28 -61.44 -59.77 -35.60
N GLU A 29 -61.23 -60.75 -36.48
CA GLU A 29 -61.46 -60.64 -37.92
C GLU A 29 -62.59 -61.57 -38.36
N GLY A 30 -63.38 -61.17 -39.36
CA GLY A 30 -64.51 -61.95 -39.89
C GLY A 30 -65.81 -61.16 -40.04
N GLN A 31 -66.79 -61.76 -40.71
CA GLN A 31 -68.13 -61.20 -40.91
C GLN A 31 -69.08 -61.69 -39.81
N PHE A 32 -69.45 -60.79 -38.91
CA PHE A 32 -70.43 -61.03 -37.86
C PHE A 32 -71.70 -60.23 -38.17
N ASN A 33 -72.84 -60.65 -37.62
CA ASN A 33 -74.13 -59.98 -37.81
C ASN A 33 -74.79 -59.67 -36.46
N GLY A 34 -75.55 -58.57 -36.40
CA GLY A 34 -76.31 -58.18 -35.21
C GLY A 34 -75.42 -57.82 -34.01
N VAL A 35 -75.69 -58.41 -32.84
CA VAL A 35 -74.98 -58.09 -31.59
C VAL A 35 -73.50 -58.49 -31.63
N PHE A 36 -73.16 -59.60 -32.31
CA PHE A 36 -71.77 -60.07 -32.41
C PHE A 36 -70.88 -59.14 -33.26
N ALA A 37 -71.45 -58.44 -34.24
CA ALA A 37 -70.72 -57.42 -35.00
C ALA A 37 -70.32 -56.24 -34.12
N ARG A 38 -71.26 -55.75 -33.29
CA ARG A 38 -70.97 -54.70 -32.30
C ARG A 38 -69.93 -55.15 -31.29
N MET A 39 -70.03 -56.35 -30.74
CA MET A 39 -69.01 -56.89 -29.82
C MET A 39 -67.61 -56.95 -30.45
N ARG A 40 -67.49 -57.39 -31.71
CA ARG A 40 -66.22 -57.35 -32.45
C ARG A 40 -65.67 -55.92 -32.52
N ASP A 41 -66.51 -54.97 -32.94
CA ASP A 41 -66.11 -53.58 -33.15
C ASP A 41 -65.71 -52.89 -31.84
N ASP A 42 -66.47 -53.11 -30.77
CA ASP A 42 -66.20 -52.61 -29.43
C ASP A 42 -64.92 -53.24 -28.85
N ALA A 43 -64.71 -54.54 -29.03
CA ALA A 43 -63.50 -55.23 -28.58
C ALA A 43 -62.27 -54.72 -29.34
N ASN A 44 -62.33 -54.62 -30.67
CA ASN A 44 -61.24 -54.10 -31.49
C ASN A 44 -60.92 -52.63 -31.17
N THR A 45 -61.96 -51.82 -30.90
CA THR A 45 -61.81 -50.42 -30.46
C THR A 45 -61.15 -50.34 -29.09
N THR A 46 -61.53 -51.23 -28.16
CA THR A 46 -60.90 -51.33 -26.84
C THR A 46 -59.41 -51.69 -26.98
N VAL A 47 -59.07 -52.66 -27.84
CA VAL A 47 -57.66 -53.00 -28.06
C VAL A 47 -56.90 -51.84 -28.68
N ALA A 48 -57.48 -51.15 -29.66
CA ALA A 48 -56.86 -49.97 -30.27
C ALA A 48 -56.60 -48.84 -29.25
N GLN A 49 -57.56 -48.56 -28.37
CA GLN A 49 -57.39 -47.57 -27.29
C GLN A 49 -56.30 -47.99 -26.30
N LEU A 50 -56.27 -49.26 -25.88
CA LEU A 50 -55.21 -49.77 -25.01
C LEU A 50 -53.83 -49.71 -25.69
N THR A 51 -53.73 -50.08 -26.97
CA THR A 51 -52.49 -49.96 -27.75
C THR A 51 -51.99 -48.51 -27.75
N GLN A 52 -52.89 -47.55 -27.98
CA GLN A 52 -52.54 -46.13 -27.98
C GLN A 52 -52.07 -45.65 -26.60
N ILE A 53 -52.79 -46.01 -25.53
CA ILE A 53 -52.44 -45.63 -24.16
C ILE A 53 -51.06 -46.20 -23.78
N VAL A 54 -50.82 -47.49 -24.04
CA VAL A 54 -49.53 -48.13 -23.73
C VAL A 54 -48.40 -47.53 -24.56
N GLY A 55 -48.64 -47.25 -25.85
CA GLY A 55 -47.67 -46.56 -26.70
C GLY A 55 -47.30 -45.17 -26.17
N GLN A 56 -48.29 -44.42 -25.68
CA GLN A 56 -48.05 -43.10 -25.07
C GLN A 56 -47.28 -43.22 -23.75
N ILE A 57 -47.57 -44.22 -22.91
CA ILE A 57 -46.82 -44.51 -21.68
C ILE A 57 -45.36 -44.86 -22.01
N GLN A 58 -45.11 -45.73 -23.00
CA GLN A 58 -43.75 -46.08 -23.42
C GLN A 58 -42.98 -44.87 -23.95
N ALA A 59 -43.62 -44.03 -24.76
CA ALA A 59 -43.02 -42.78 -25.24
C ALA A 59 -42.65 -41.86 -24.08
N SER A 60 -43.56 -41.65 -23.11
CA SER A 60 -43.28 -40.85 -21.91
C SER A 60 -42.15 -41.43 -21.06
N ALA A 61 -42.10 -42.76 -20.86
CA ALA A 61 -41.03 -43.42 -20.11
C ALA A 61 -39.66 -43.25 -20.78
N SER A 62 -39.62 -43.32 -22.12
CA SER A 62 -38.41 -43.05 -22.91
C SER A 62 -37.95 -41.59 -22.73
N SER A 63 -38.87 -40.63 -22.84
CA SER A 63 -38.56 -39.21 -22.59
C SER A 63 -38.07 -38.94 -21.17
N ILE A 64 -38.66 -39.59 -20.16
CA ILE A 64 -38.20 -39.49 -18.76
C ILE A 64 -36.78 -40.05 -18.61
N THR A 65 -36.49 -41.18 -19.25
CA THR A 65 -35.16 -41.81 -19.20
C THR A 65 -34.09 -40.90 -19.81
N LEU A 66 -34.41 -40.26 -20.95
CA LEU A 66 -33.53 -39.29 -21.58
C LEU A 66 -33.29 -38.07 -20.66
N ALA A 67 -34.36 -37.48 -20.13
CA ALA A 67 -34.27 -36.32 -19.23
C ALA A 67 -33.47 -36.64 -17.96
N ALA A 68 -33.65 -37.83 -17.38
CA ALA A 68 -32.87 -38.27 -16.22
C ALA A 68 -31.38 -38.41 -16.54
N GLY A 69 -31.01 -38.87 -17.75
CA GLY A 69 -29.63 -38.93 -18.22
C GLY A 69 -29.00 -37.54 -18.36
N GLU A 70 -29.73 -36.58 -18.92
CA GLU A 70 -29.28 -35.17 -19.01
C GLU A 70 -29.09 -34.55 -17.63
N ILE A 71 -30.01 -34.79 -16.69
CA ILE A 71 -29.89 -34.33 -15.30
C ILE A 71 -28.66 -34.94 -14.63
N ALA A 72 -28.40 -36.24 -14.80
CA ALA A 72 -27.24 -36.90 -14.22
C ALA A 72 -25.92 -36.31 -14.75
N SER A 73 -25.85 -36.05 -16.07
CA SER A 73 -24.71 -35.39 -16.71
C SER A 73 -24.52 -33.96 -16.19
N GLY A 74 -25.59 -33.17 -16.14
CA GLY A 74 -25.56 -31.81 -15.61
C GLY A 74 -25.15 -31.75 -14.14
N ASN A 75 -25.60 -32.70 -13.33
CA ASN A 75 -25.21 -32.79 -11.93
C ASN A 75 -23.73 -33.16 -11.75
N SER A 76 -23.18 -34.00 -12.63
CA SER A 76 -21.74 -34.32 -12.64
C SER A 76 -20.89 -33.10 -13.00
N ASP A 77 -21.28 -32.32 -14.01
CA ASP A 77 -20.58 -31.07 -14.36
C ASP A 77 -20.69 -30.03 -13.25
N LEU A 78 -21.87 -29.90 -12.62
CA LEU A 78 -22.07 -29.01 -11.48
C LEU A 78 -21.16 -29.41 -10.31
N SER A 79 -21.10 -30.69 -9.96
CA SER A 79 -20.21 -31.19 -8.89
C SER A 79 -18.75 -30.83 -9.17
N ARG A 80 -18.27 -31.10 -10.38
CA ARG A 80 -16.91 -30.76 -10.80
C ARG A 80 -16.63 -29.25 -10.70
N ARG A 81 -17.59 -28.41 -11.11
CA ARG A 81 -17.47 -26.95 -10.99
C ARG A 81 -17.47 -26.49 -9.53
N THR A 82 -18.29 -27.11 -8.68
CA THR A 82 -18.31 -26.82 -7.25
C THR A 82 -17.00 -27.21 -6.57
N GLU A 83 -16.40 -28.35 -6.93
CA GLU A 83 -15.08 -28.77 -6.45
C GLU A 83 -13.97 -27.80 -6.89
N GLN A 84 -13.96 -27.38 -8.15
CA GLN A 84 -13.01 -26.38 -8.64
C GLN A 84 -13.18 -25.04 -7.91
N GLN A 85 -14.43 -24.63 -7.67
CA GLN A 85 -14.72 -23.40 -6.95
C GLN A 85 -14.26 -23.47 -5.49
N ALA A 86 -14.41 -24.63 -4.83
CA ALA A 86 -13.89 -24.85 -3.50
C ALA A 86 -12.36 -24.74 -3.46
N ALA A 87 -11.66 -25.36 -4.42
CA ALA A 87 -10.20 -25.25 -4.53
C ALA A 87 -9.73 -23.80 -4.74
N ASN A 88 -10.40 -23.04 -5.60
CA ASN A 88 -10.08 -21.62 -5.81
C ASN A 88 -10.33 -20.76 -4.55
N LEU A 89 -11.34 -21.12 -3.74
CA LEU A 89 -11.62 -20.45 -2.47
C LEU A 89 -10.55 -20.77 -1.42
N GLU A 90 -10.03 -22.01 -1.39
CA GLU A 90 -8.90 -22.38 -0.54
C GLU A 90 -7.63 -21.60 -0.90
N GLU A 91 -7.31 -21.47 -2.19
CA GLU A 91 -6.17 -20.66 -2.66
C GLU A 91 -6.36 -19.17 -2.32
N THR A 92 -7.59 -18.65 -2.45
CA THR A 92 -7.92 -17.29 -2.05
C THR A 92 -7.75 -17.09 -0.53
N ALA A 93 -8.17 -18.06 0.28
CA ALA A 93 -8.01 -18.01 1.72
C ALA A 93 -6.54 -18.04 2.14
N ALA A 94 -5.73 -18.91 1.54
CA ALA A 94 -4.28 -18.96 1.76
C ALA A 94 -3.60 -17.64 1.36
N SER A 95 -3.98 -17.06 0.22
CA SER A 95 -3.49 -15.74 -0.21
C SER A 95 -3.87 -14.63 0.78
N MET A 96 -5.08 -14.68 1.35
CA MET A 96 -5.51 -13.74 2.38
C MET A 96 -4.73 -13.88 3.70
N GLU A 97 -4.29 -15.10 4.05
CA GLU A 97 -3.41 -15.33 5.20
C GLU A 97 -2.02 -14.72 4.98
N GLU A 98 -1.43 -14.91 3.80
CA GLU A 98 -0.14 -14.30 3.43
C GLU A 98 -0.23 -12.76 3.43
N LEU A 99 -1.29 -12.20 2.87
CA LEU A 99 -1.54 -10.75 2.90
C LEU A 99 -1.67 -10.25 4.33
N THR A 100 -2.43 -10.95 5.17
CA THR A 100 -2.59 -10.58 6.59
C THR A 100 -1.26 -10.62 7.34
N SER A 101 -0.41 -11.63 7.07
CA SER A 101 0.93 -11.72 7.62
C SER A 101 1.80 -10.53 7.20
N THR A 102 1.80 -10.20 5.91
CA THR A 102 2.55 -9.08 5.35
C THR A 102 2.09 -7.74 5.94
N VAL A 103 0.78 -7.54 6.07
CA VAL A 103 0.21 -6.33 6.70
C VAL A 103 0.62 -6.21 8.17
N ARG A 104 0.60 -7.31 8.93
CA ARG A 104 1.11 -7.32 10.32
C ARG A 104 2.59 -6.97 10.37
N GLN A 105 3.39 -7.52 9.47
CA GLN A 105 4.82 -7.22 9.40
C GLN A 105 5.07 -5.75 9.04
N ASN A 106 4.33 -5.18 8.10
CA ASN A 106 4.41 -3.76 7.75
C ASN A 106 4.03 -2.85 8.91
N ALA A 107 3.00 -3.20 9.68
CA ALA A 107 2.61 -2.45 10.87
C ALA A 107 3.71 -2.46 11.94
N GLU A 108 4.39 -3.59 12.12
CA GLU A 108 5.52 -3.71 13.03
C GLU A 108 6.75 -2.92 12.53
N HIS A 109 7.08 -3.01 11.25
CA HIS A 109 8.14 -2.19 10.63
C HIS A 109 7.87 -0.68 10.79
N ALA A 110 6.61 -0.25 10.62
CA ALA A 110 6.23 1.15 10.83
C ALA A 110 6.41 1.57 12.30
N ARG A 111 6.08 0.69 13.26
CA ARG A 111 6.35 0.95 14.69
C ARG A 111 7.84 1.07 14.97
N GLN A 112 8.67 0.19 14.43
CA GLN A 112 10.12 0.23 14.60
C GLN A 112 10.73 1.49 13.97
N ALA A 113 10.31 1.85 12.76
CA ALA A 113 10.73 3.09 12.09
C ALA A 113 10.36 4.32 12.91
N ASN A 114 9.15 4.35 13.50
CA ASN A 114 8.73 5.44 14.38
C ASN A 114 9.59 5.52 15.65
N GLN A 115 9.91 4.39 16.29
CA GLN A 115 10.81 4.37 17.44
C GLN A 115 12.23 4.84 17.09
N LEU A 116 12.75 4.41 15.95
CA LEU A 116 14.06 4.86 15.45
C LEU A 116 14.06 6.37 15.18
N ALA A 117 13.00 6.91 14.58
CA ALA A 117 12.85 8.34 14.34
C ALA A 117 12.79 9.13 15.65
N ILE A 118 12.08 8.64 16.67
CA ILE A 118 12.05 9.25 18.02
C ILE A 118 13.46 9.24 18.64
N GLY A 119 14.18 8.12 18.53
CA GLY A 119 15.56 8.01 19.00
C GLY A 119 16.51 8.99 18.31
N ALA A 120 16.45 9.08 16.97
CA ALA A 120 17.23 10.03 16.18
C ALA A 120 16.90 11.49 16.54
N HIS A 121 15.62 11.81 16.76
CA HIS A 121 15.19 13.13 17.22
C HIS A 121 15.75 13.47 18.60
N GLY A 122 15.77 12.50 19.53
CA GLY A 122 16.38 12.67 20.84
C GLY A 122 17.88 13.00 20.74
N VAL A 123 18.63 12.28 19.89
CA VAL A 123 20.05 12.55 19.64
C VAL A 123 20.25 13.92 19.00
N ALA A 124 19.43 14.30 18.02
CA ALA A 124 19.49 15.61 17.39
C ALA A 124 19.20 16.75 18.37
N SER A 125 18.23 16.57 19.28
CA SER A 125 17.90 17.54 20.33
C SER A 125 19.07 17.74 21.29
N GLN A 126 19.68 16.66 21.76
CA GLN A 126 20.88 16.73 22.61
C GLN A 126 22.08 17.37 21.86
N GLY A 127 22.25 17.05 20.58
CA GLY A 127 23.25 17.69 19.72
C GLY A 127 23.05 19.20 19.60
N GLY A 128 21.79 19.64 19.44
CA GLY A 128 21.41 21.06 19.41
C GLY A 128 21.75 21.78 20.72
N GLU A 129 21.54 21.15 21.87
CA GLU A 129 21.91 21.71 23.18
C GLU A 129 23.43 21.91 23.30
N VAL A 130 24.22 20.89 22.94
CA VAL A 130 25.69 20.96 22.96
C VAL A 130 26.21 22.04 22.02
N VAL A 131 25.66 22.14 20.80
CA VAL A 131 26.01 23.20 19.84
C VAL A 131 25.67 24.59 20.41
N GLY A 132 24.53 24.74 21.09
CA GLY A 132 24.17 25.96 21.80
C GLY A 132 25.22 26.37 22.85
N GLN A 133 25.68 25.41 23.65
CA GLN A 133 26.75 25.65 24.64
C GLN A 133 28.07 26.07 23.98
N VAL A 134 28.42 25.49 22.82
CA VAL A 134 29.61 25.88 22.04
C VAL A 134 29.50 27.32 21.54
N VAL A 135 28.34 27.74 21.03
CA VAL A 135 28.10 29.13 20.58
C VAL A 135 28.28 30.11 21.75
N THR A 136 27.72 29.80 22.92
CA THR A 136 27.91 30.62 24.13
C THR A 136 29.39 30.72 24.51
N THR A 137 30.12 29.61 24.47
CA THR A 137 31.55 29.57 24.79
C THR A 137 32.38 30.38 23.80
N MET A 138 32.12 30.24 22.50
CA MET A 138 32.79 31.03 21.46
C MET A 138 32.53 32.53 21.60
N SER A 139 31.30 32.92 21.97
CA SER A 139 30.97 34.33 22.25
C SER A 139 31.75 34.88 23.46
N ALA A 140 31.93 34.06 24.51
CA ALA A 140 32.74 34.44 25.67
C ALA A 140 34.23 34.57 25.34
N ILE A 141 34.76 33.69 24.47
CA ILE A 141 36.13 33.77 23.95
C ILE A 141 36.31 35.05 23.13
N GLU A 142 35.38 35.37 22.22
CA GLU A 142 35.43 36.60 21.42
C GLU A 142 35.49 37.85 22.31
N ALA A 143 34.62 37.92 23.32
CA ALA A 143 34.60 39.02 24.29
C ALA A 143 35.92 39.13 25.07
N SER A 144 36.49 37.99 25.49
CA SER A 144 37.77 37.95 26.21
C SER A 144 38.93 38.40 25.33
N SER A 145 38.96 37.97 24.06
CA SER A 145 39.98 38.37 23.09
C SER A 145 39.93 39.86 22.77
N LYS A 146 38.73 40.46 22.64
CA LYS A 146 38.57 41.93 22.49
C LYS A 146 39.14 42.68 23.69
N LYS A 147 38.87 42.21 24.91
CA LYS A 147 39.42 42.79 26.14
C LYS A 147 40.95 42.70 26.18
N ILE A 148 41.53 41.60 25.71
CA ILE A 148 42.99 41.48 25.57
C ILE A 148 43.52 42.50 24.56
N ALA A 149 42.87 42.66 23.40
CA ALA A 149 43.27 43.65 22.40
C ALA A 149 43.28 45.08 22.96
N GLU A 150 42.28 45.44 23.79
CA GLU A 150 42.23 46.72 24.50
C GLU A 150 43.41 46.90 25.47
N ILE A 151 43.75 45.86 26.25
CA ILE A 151 44.89 45.88 27.17
C ILE A 151 46.20 46.06 26.40
N ILE A 152 46.39 45.35 25.29
CA ILE A 152 47.58 45.48 24.45
C ILE A 152 47.69 46.90 23.86
N SER A 153 46.56 47.52 23.47
CA SER A 153 46.53 48.92 23.03
C SER A 153 47.01 49.88 24.11
N VAL A 154 46.60 49.67 25.37
CA VAL A 154 47.09 50.45 26.52
C VAL A 154 48.59 50.22 26.74
N ILE A 155 49.08 48.98 26.63
CA ILE A 155 50.51 48.66 26.76
C ILE A 155 51.34 49.34 25.67
N ASP A 156 50.88 49.35 24.43
CA ASP A 156 51.53 50.07 23.33
C ASP A 156 51.56 51.59 23.59
N GLY A 157 50.47 52.14 24.14
CA GLY A 157 50.42 53.53 24.62
C GLY A 157 51.43 53.83 25.73
N ILE A 158 51.56 52.96 26.74
CA ILE A 158 52.56 53.09 27.82
C ILE A 158 53.98 52.99 27.25
N ALA A 159 54.21 52.08 26.30
CA ALA A 159 55.48 51.97 25.61
C ALA A 159 55.80 53.29 24.90
N PHE A 160 54.88 53.84 24.09
CA PHE A 160 55.08 55.12 23.42
C PHE A 160 55.38 56.27 24.40
N GLN A 161 54.65 56.37 25.51
CA GLN A 161 54.93 57.36 26.56
C GLN A 161 56.33 57.19 27.15
N THR A 162 56.76 55.94 27.39
CA THR A 162 58.11 55.60 27.89
C THR A 162 59.19 56.01 26.88
N ASN A 163 58.92 55.87 25.58
CA ASN A 163 59.82 56.32 24.51
C ASN A 163 60.02 57.84 24.53
N ILE A 164 58.94 58.61 24.66
CA ILE A 164 59.01 60.06 24.76
C ILE A 164 59.78 60.49 26.01
N LEU A 165 59.55 59.82 27.15
CA LEU A 165 60.28 60.08 28.38
C LEU A 165 61.79 59.77 28.23
N ALA A 166 62.13 58.66 27.58
CA ALA A 166 63.52 58.28 27.30
C ALA A 166 64.19 59.29 26.35
N LEU A 167 63.50 59.76 25.31
CA LEU A 167 64.01 60.79 24.41
C LEU A 167 64.26 62.11 25.14
N ASN A 168 63.33 62.55 25.99
CA ASN A 168 63.50 63.75 26.82
C ASN A 168 64.71 63.61 27.76
N ALA A 169 64.88 62.42 28.37
CA ALA A 169 66.04 62.13 29.21
C ALA A 169 67.36 62.11 28.41
N ALA A 170 67.35 61.64 27.14
CA ALA A 170 68.52 61.64 26.28
C ALA A 170 68.97 63.07 25.95
N VAL A 171 68.01 63.96 25.67
CA VAL A 171 68.27 65.39 25.42
C VAL A 171 68.88 66.04 26.66
N GLU A 172 68.35 65.78 27.85
CA GLU A 172 68.89 66.35 29.09
C GLU A 172 70.26 65.75 29.45
N ALA A 173 70.50 64.47 29.16
CA ALA A 173 71.82 63.83 29.28
C ALA A 173 72.86 64.49 28.37
N ALA A 174 72.49 64.78 27.12
CA ALA A 174 73.34 65.49 26.17
C ALA A 174 73.62 66.94 26.62
N ARG A 175 72.62 67.59 27.23
CA ARG A 175 72.74 68.95 27.77
C ARG A 175 73.69 69.05 28.98
N ALA A 176 73.77 68.00 29.80
CA ALA A 176 74.66 67.91 30.96
C ALA A 176 76.15 67.65 30.60
N GLY A 177 76.49 67.44 29.32
CA GLY A 177 77.86 67.26 28.86
C GLY A 177 78.56 66.03 29.45
N GLU A 178 79.81 66.19 29.92
CA GLU A 178 80.61 65.08 30.50
C GLU A 178 79.97 64.43 31.74
N GLN A 179 79.20 65.20 32.53
CA GLN A 179 78.52 64.70 33.73
C GLN A 179 77.32 63.78 33.39
N GLY A 180 76.78 63.89 32.17
CA GLY A 180 75.64 63.11 31.70
C GLY A 180 75.99 61.77 31.04
N ARG A 181 77.28 61.45 30.85
CA ARG A 181 77.73 60.26 30.10
C ARG A 181 77.20 58.93 30.65
N GLY A 182 77.21 58.75 31.97
CA GLY A 182 76.68 57.54 32.61
C GLY A 182 75.15 57.43 32.46
N PHE A 183 74.45 58.57 32.48
CA PHE A 183 73.00 58.62 32.31
C PHE A 183 72.59 58.36 30.85
N ALA A 184 73.38 58.85 29.87
CA ALA A 184 73.15 58.62 28.45
C ALA A 184 73.14 57.12 28.09
N VAL A 185 74.05 56.31 28.66
CA VAL A 185 74.10 54.85 28.43
C VAL A 185 72.83 54.16 28.92
N VAL A 186 72.33 54.54 30.10
CA VAL A 186 71.07 54.00 30.66
C VAL A 186 69.88 54.36 29.78
N VAL A 187 69.86 55.58 29.24
CA VAL A 187 68.80 56.04 28.34
C VAL A 187 68.81 55.27 27.01
N THR A 188 69.98 55.01 26.42
CA THR A 188 70.10 54.19 25.21
C THR A 188 69.59 52.76 25.44
N PHE A 189 69.93 52.13 26.57
CA PHE A 189 69.41 50.82 26.93
C PHE A 189 67.88 50.83 27.12
N LYS A 190 67.33 51.85 27.80
CA LYS A 190 65.88 52.02 27.94
C LYS A 190 65.18 52.19 26.59
N TYR A 191 65.77 52.94 25.66
CA TYR A 191 65.24 53.11 24.30
C TYR A 191 65.21 51.78 23.52
N GLN A 192 66.29 51.00 23.57
CA GLN A 192 66.35 49.68 22.93
C GLN A 192 65.32 48.70 23.53
N SER A 193 65.15 48.73 24.86
CA SER A 193 64.14 47.91 25.54
C SER A 193 62.71 48.33 25.19
N HIS A 194 62.45 49.63 25.02
CA HIS A 194 61.17 50.16 24.55
C HIS A 194 60.83 49.64 23.15
N GLN A 195 61.74 49.79 22.18
CA GLN A 195 61.49 49.34 20.81
C GLN A 195 61.17 47.83 20.76
N ARG A 196 61.88 47.03 21.56
CA ARG A 196 61.62 45.60 21.67
C ARG A 196 60.24 45.30 22.27
N SER A 197 59.80 46.06 23.28
CA SER A 197 58.47 45.93 23.89
C SER A 197 57.34 46.35 22.94
N ALA A 198 57.53 47.42 22.17
CA ALA A 198 56.56 47.89 21.18
C ALA A 198 56.43 46.90 20.01
N ALA A 199 57.54 46.33 19.53
CA ALA A 199 57.52 45.28 18.51
C ALA A 199 56.75 44.04 19.00
N ALA A 200 57.02 43.58 20.22
CA ALA A 200 56.30 42.45 20.82
C ALA A 200 54.80 42.75 21.03
N ALA A 201 54.44 43.95 21.48
CA ALA A 201 53.04 44.36 21.63
C ALA A 201 52.31 44.35 20.28
N LYS A 202 52.96 44.81 19.20
CA LYS A 202 52.41 44.79 17.84
C LYS A 202 52.23 43.37 17.30
N GLU A 203 53.18 42.48 17.57
CA GLU A 203 53.08 41.06 17.20
C GLU A 203 51.93 40.36 17.94
N ILE A 204 51.82 40.56 19.26
CA ILE A 204 50.70 40.03 20.07
C ILE A 204 49.36 40.58 19.56
N LYS A 205 49.29 41.88 19.24
CA LYS A 205 48.07 42.49 18.67
C LYS A 205 47.64 41.79 17.39
N GLY A 206 48.57 41.52 16.46
CA GLY A 206 48.28 40.79 15.23
C GLY A 206 47.78 39.37 15.48
N LEU A 207 48.38 38.64 16.44
CA LEU A 207 47.92 37.29 16.82
C LEU A 207 46.51 37.30 17.45
N ILE A 208 46.18 38.33 18.22
CA ILE A 208 44.84 38.50 18.81
C ILE A 208 43.82 38.84 17.72
N GLU A 209 44.15 39.73 16.78
CA GLU A 209 43.29 40.07 15.64
C GLU A 209 42.99 38.83 14.77
N ASP A 210 44.01 38.01 14.47
CA ASP A 210 43.84 36.73 13.76
C ASP A 210 42.97 35.74 14.56
N SER A 211 43.19 35.65 15.88
CA SER A 211 42.39 34.78 16.75
C SER A 211 40.92 35.21 16.82
N VAL A 212 40.63 36.52 16.88
CA VAL A 212 39.25 37.04 16.83
C VAL A 212 38.59 36.71 15.51
N GLY A 213 39.30 36.85 14.38
CA GLY A 213 38.80 36.46 13.06
C GLY A 213 38.42 34.98 13.00
N LYS A 214 39.32 34.10 13.44
CA LYS A 214 39.07 32.64 13.48
C LYS A 214 37.91 32.25 14.38
N VAL A 215 37.74 32.90 15.53
CA VAL A 215 36.60 32.67 16.44
C VAL A 215 35.29 33.14 15.82
N ALA A 216 35.30 34.28 15.12
CA ALA A 216 34.12 34.78 14.42
C ALA A 216 33.66 33.83 13.30
N ASP A 217 34.60 33.34 12.49
CA ASP A 217 34.34 32.35 11.44
C ASP A 217 33.82 31.03 12.04
N GLY A 218 34.46 30.53 13.10
CA GLY A 218 34.01 29.34 13.83
C GLY A 218 32.61 29.50 14.42
N SER A 219 32.30 30.66 15.00
CA SER A 219 30.97 30.99 15.53
C SER A 219 29.91 30.99 14.44
N ALA A 220 30.22 31.50 13.24
CA ALA A 220 29.32 31.46 12.10
C ALA A 220 29.01 30.02 11.65
N LEU A 221 30.04 29.18 11.51
CA LEU A 221 29.89 27.76 11.11
C LEU A 221 29.09 26.95 12.14
N VAL A 222 29.36 27.13 13.42
CA VAL A 222 28.64 26.43 14.51
C VAL A 222 27.19 26.90 14.58
N ARG A 223 26.92 28.19 14.37
CA ARG A 223 25.55 28.73 14.31
C ARG A 223 24.77 28.14 13.15
N GLN A 224 25.40 28.02 11.97
CA GLN A 224 24.80 27.35 10.82
C GLN A 224 24.47 25.88 11.15
N ALA A 225 25.41 25.13 11.74
CA ALA A 225 25.17 23.76 12.18
C ALA A 225 24.01 23.66 13.19
N GLY A 226 23.91 24.61 14.14
CA GLY A 226 22.80 24.70 15.09
C GLY A 226 21.45 24.96 14.42
N THR A 227 21.40 25.84 13.42
CA THR A 227 20.16 26.06 12.65
C THR A 227 19.72 24.85 11.84
N THR A 228 20.66 24.09 11.27
CA THR A 228 20.34 22.85 10.53
C THR A 228 19.80 21.79 11.48
N MET A 229 20.43 21.60 12.64
CA MET A 229 19.91 20.68 13.67
C MET A 229 18.54 21.12 14.18
N GLY A 230 18.30 22.43 14.36
CA GLY A 230 16.99 22.96 14.73
C GLY A 230 15.91 22.81 13.65
N ALA A 231 16.27 22.94 12.38
CA ALA A 231 15.35 22.77 11.24
C ALA A 231 14.86 21.32 11.11
N GLU A 232 15.74 20.34 11.35
CA GLU A 232 15.37 18.91 11.41
C GLU A 232 14.40 18.60 12.58
N LEU A 233 14.47 19.35 13.68
CA LEU A 233 13.53 19.23 14.81
C LEU A 233 12.19 19.95 14.53
N GLY A 234 12.21 21.05 13.77
CA GLY A 234 11.07 21.93 13.53
C GLY A 234 10.04 21.39 12.52
N HIS A 235 10.45 20.56 11.57
CA HIS A 235 9.59 20.15 10.45
C HIS A 235 8.42 19.21 10.82
N ARG A 236 8.32 18.74 12.08
CA ARG A 236 7.19 17.91 12.58
C ARG A 236 6.40 18.50 13.74
N THR A 237 6.69 19.71 14.22
CA THR A 237 5.88 20.35 15.29
C THR A 237 4.53 20.89 14.81
N GLY A 238 4.21 20.74 13.51
CA GLY A 238 2.96 21.19 12.90
C GLY A 238 1.82 20.15 12.81
N GLU A 239 2.04 18.88 13.18
CA GLU A 239 0.96 17.90 13.19
C GLU A 239 0.58 17.54 14.64
N PRO A 240 -0.60 17.95 15.13
CA PRO A 240 -1.10 17.44 16.40
C PRO A 240 -1.25 15.93 16.27
N GLY A 241 -0.65 15.20 17.21
CA GLY A 241 -0.65 13.75 17.24
C GLY A 241 -2.06 13.17 17.07
N GLY A 242 -2.34 12.68 15.87
CA GLY A 242 -3.37 11.69 15.61
C GLY A 242 -2.90 10.39 16.26
N GLY A 243 -3.13 10.28 17.56
CA GLY A 243 -3.03 9.02 18.28
C GLY A 243 -3.85 7.99 17.52
N ALA A 244 -3.17 6.97 17.02
CA ALA A 244 -3.80 5.79 16.47
C ALA A 244 -4.57 5.08 17.59
N ASP A 245 -5.81 5.51 17.79
CA ASP A 245 -6.84 4.73 18.49
C ASP A 245 -7.32 3.62 17.56
N GLY A 246 -6.42 2.66 17.31
CA GLY A 246 -6.67 1.43 16.56
C GLY A 246 -7.07 0.28 17.46
N ARG A 247 -7.53 0.55 18.68
CA ARG A 247 -8.00 -0.46 19.64
C ARG A 247 -9.43 -0.14 20.06
N ASP A 248 -10.41 -0.43 19.19
CA ASP A 248 -11.79 -0.70 19.65
C ASP A 248 -12.76 -1.34 18.62
N HIS A 249 -12.32 -1.76 17.42
CA HIS A 249 -13.22 -2.41 16.44
C HIS A 249 -13.11 -3.94 16.35
N ALA A 250 -12.54 -4.60 17.36
CA ALA A 250 -12.41 -6.07 17.39
C ALA A 250 -12.91 -6.66 18.71
N ALA A 251 -14.17 -6.41 19.08
CA ALA A 251 -14.82 -7.14 20.17
C ALA A 251 -16.36 -7.08 20.08
N GLU A 252 -16.97 -7.59 19.01
CA GLU A 252 -18.37 -8.05 19.07
C GLU A 252 -18.69 -9.07 17.95
N CYS A 253 -17.99 -10.20 17.98
CA CYS A 253 -18.43 -11.41 17.30
C CYS A 253 -18.20 -12.58 18.25
N GLY A 254 -19.17 -12.80 19.14
CA GLY A 254 -19.10 -13.84 20.15
C GLY A 254 -20.46 -14.15 20.79
N ALA A 255 -21.15 -15.10 20.17
CA ALA A 255 -22.10 -16.04 20.78
C ALA A 255 -23.37 -15.49 21.47
N GLY A 256 -24.51 -15.59 20.76
CA GLY A 256 -25.82 -15.65 21.43
C GLY A 256 -27.02 -15.37 20.53
N GLY A 257 -27.72 -16.42 20.10
CA GLY A 257 -29.19 -16.42 19.96
C GLY A 257 -29.84 -15.53 18.88
N ARG A 258 -30.48 -16.18 17.90
CA ARG A 258 -31.69 -15.75 17.16
C ARG A 258 -32.19 -14.33 17.48
N GLY A 259 -32.00 -13.37 16.57
CA GLY A 259 -32.60 -12.03 16.69
C GLY A 259 -32.38 -11.16 15.46
N GLN A 260 -33.32 -11.24 14.53
CA GLN A 260 -33.70 -10.26 13.49
C GLN A 260 -32.86 -8.96 13.38
N CYS A 261 -32.10 -8.82 12.30
CA CYS A 261 -31.75 -7.50 11.76
C CYS A 261 -32.87 -7.05 10.80
N GLY A 262 -33.83 -6.31 11.33
CA GLY A 262 -34.88 -5.65 10.54
C GLY A 262 -34.32 -4.47 9.76
N GLY A 263 -34.48 -4.51 8.44
CA GLY A 263 -34.26 -3.36 7.57
C GLY A 263 -35.38 -2.34 7.75
N THR A 264 -35.02 -1.09 8.06
CA THR A 264 -35.92 0.06 8.05
C THR A 264 -36.18 0.48 6.60
N LEU A 265 -37.29 0.00 6.05
CA LEU A 265 -37.93 0.60 4.88
C LEU A 265 -38.73 1.82 5.36
N ASP A 266 -38.24 3.03 5.12
CA ASP A 266 -39.07 4.23 5.25
C ASP A 266 -39.71 4.53 3.89
N GLY A 267 -41.02 4.26 3.82
CA GLY A 267 -41.86 4.52 2.68
C GLY A 267 -42.55 5.87 2.81
N ARG A 268 -42.24 6.80 1.90
CA ARG A 268 -43.16 7.87 1.52
C ARG A 268 -43.34 7.88 0.01
N ALA A 269 -44.52 7.46 -0.42
CA ALA A 269 -45.05 7.64 -1.76
C ALA A 269 -45.49 9.10 -1.98
N GLY A 270 -45.23 9.65 -3.17
CA GLY A 270 -45.62 11.02 -3.51
C GLY A 270 -45.31 11.48 -4.94
N GLN A 271 -45.87 10.78 -5.93
CA GLN A 271 -46.15 11.20 -7.33
C GLN A 271 -45.06 11.23 -8.43
N PRO A 272 -45.45 10.93 -9.70
CA PRO A 272 -44.53 10.67 -10.81
C PRO A 272 -44.43 11.84 -11.80
N ALA A 273 -43.24 12.10 -12.32
CA ALA A 273 -43.06 12.90 -13.53
C ALA A 273 -41.78 12.48 -14.26
N GLY A 274 -41.88 12.32 -15.58
CA GLY A 274 -40.73 12.49 -16.47
C GLY A 274 -40.13 11.21 -17.06
N ARG A 275 -40.62 10.86 -18.25
CA ARG A 275 -39.95 10.01 -19.23
C ARG A 275 -38.50 10.45 -19.45
N GLY A 276 -37.59 9.48 -19.53
CA GLY A 276 -36.22 9.67 -19.99
C GLY A 276 -35.52 8.33 -20.15
N GLY A 277 -35.85 7.60 -21.22
CA GLY A 277 -35.15 6.38 -21.58
C GLY A 277 -33.81 6.70 -22.24
N PHE A 278 -32.76 6.01 -21.80
CA PHE A 278 -31.51 5.72 -22.51
C PHE A 278 -30.88 4.57 -21.68
N GLY A 279 -30.62 3.38 -22.18
CA GLY A 279 -30.00 3.08 -23.47
C GLY A 279 -28.67 2.40 -23.14
N VAL A 280 -28.70 1.08 -23.00
CA VAL A 280 -27.52 0.22 -22.87
C VAL A 280 -26.69 0.33 -24.16
N PRO A 281 -25.36 0.47 -24.13
CA PRO A 281 -24.56 0.18 -25.29
C PRO A 281 -23.78 -1.12 -25.09
N HIS A 282 -24.29 -2.20 -25.70
CA HIS A 282 -23.42 -3.14 -26.39
C HIS A 282 -23.10 -2.52 -27.76
N GLY A 283 -21.82 -2.51 -28.14
CA GLY A 283 -21.41 -2.04 -29.46
C GLY A 283 -19.95 -2.39 -29.75
N CYS A 284 -19.74 -3.59 -30.31
CA CYS A 284 -18.58 -3.85 -31.16
C CYS A 284 -18.63 -2.90 -32.36
N GLY A 285 -17.49 -2.33 -32.73
CA GLY A 285 -17.32 -1.55 -33.94
C GLY A 285 -15.88 -1.65 -34.43
N ASP A 286 -15.68 -2.42 -35.49
CA ASP A 286 -14.52 -2.37 -36.38
C ASP A 286 -14.36 -0.96 -36.97
N GLY A 287 -13.11 -0.52 -37.15
CA GLY A 287 -12.80 0.59 -38.07
C GLY A 287 -11.65 1.51 -37.67
N SER A 288 -10.44 1.13 -38.10
CA SER A 288 -9.43 2.00 -38.73
C SER A 288 -9.13 3.39 -38.13
N GLY A 289 -7.94 3.55 -37.55
CA GLY A 289 -7.29 4.85 -37.33
C GLY A 289 -5.85 4.69 -36.82
N GLY A 290 -4.87 4.94 -37.69
CA GLY A 290 -3.46 4.64 -37.46
C GLY A 290 -2.68 5.57 -36.52
N GLY A 291 -1.62 5.01 -35.93
CA GLY A 291 -0.54 5.67 -35.17
C GLY A 291 0.57 4.64 -34.89
N PRO A 292 1.85 5.05 -34.77
CA PRO A 292 3.02 4.36 -35.37
C PRO A 292 3.56 3.14 -34.59
N PRO A 293 4.37 2.26 -35.23
CA PRO A 293 4.92 1.09 -34.57
C PRO A 293 6.14 1.44 -33.71
N CYS A 294 6.11 1.05 -32.44
CA CYS A 294 7.31 1.01 -31.60
C CYS A 294 8.21 -0.14 -32.07
N ILE A 295 9.34 0.23 -32.67
CA ILE A 295 10.46 -0.64 -32.98
C ILE A 295 11.14 -0.99 -31.65
N GLY A 296 11.17 -2.29 -31.32
CA GLY A 296 11.85 -2.84 -30.16
C GLY A 296 12.03 -4.34 -30.33
N SER A 297 13.02 -4.72 -31.11
CA SER A 297 13.45 -6.10 -31.34
C SER A 297 14.06 -6.70 -30.08
N GLY A 298 13.31 -7.52 -29.36
CA GLY A 298 13.79 -8.47 -28.37
C GLY A 298 13.28 -9.86 -28.73
N GLY A 299 14.14 -10.70 -29.30
CA GLY A 299 13.80 -12.07 -29.67
C GLY A 299 13.59 -12.96 -28.45
N CYS A 300 12.48 -13.68 -28.41
CA CYS A 300 12.28 -14.82 -27.51
C CYS A 300 12.55 -16.10 -28.31
N ASP A 301 13.75 -16.67 -28.16
CA ASP A 301 14.00 -18.05 -28.61
C ASP A 301 13.29 -19.01 -27.66
N GLY A 302 12.25 -19.68 -28.17
CA GLY A 302 11.45 -20.65 -27.45
C GLY A 302 12.10 -22.04 -27.46
N HIS A 303 12.52 -22.53 -26.29
CA HIS A 303 12.67 -23.96 -26.03
C HIS A 303 11.42 -24.45 -25.27
N PRO A 304 10.78 -25.57 -25.66
CA PRO A 304 9.62 -26.09 -24.94
C PRO A 304 10.09 -26.77 -23.65
N GLY A 305 9.77 -26.18 -22.48
CA GLY A 305 9.92 -26.89 -21.20
C GLY A 305 10.29 -26.09 -19.94
N ALA A 306 10.33 -24.76 -19.94
CA ALA A 306 10.63 -23.99 -18.71
C ALA A 306 9.73 -22.75 -18.55
N PRO A 307 9.31 -22.38 -17.32
CA PRO A 307 8.50 -21.20 -17.07
C PRO A 307 9.31 -19.91 -17.23
N ALA A 308 8.77 -18.97 -18.01
CA ALA A 308 9.35 -17.65 -18.25
C ALA A 308 9.36 -16.80 -16.97
N ARG A 309 10.53 -16.37 -16.52
CA ARG A 309 10.69 -15.33 -15.49
C ARG A 309 10.87 -13.98 -16.17
N CYS A 310 9.83 -13.14 -16.17
CA CYS A 310 9.98 -11.72 -16.47
C CYS A 310 10.48 -11.00 -15.21
N ALA A 311 11.71 -10.50 -15.25
CA ALA A 311 12.26 -9.67 -14.19
C ALA A 311 11.71 -8.24 -14.32
N PHE A 312 11.00 -7.78 -13.30
CA PHE A 312 10.61 -6.38 -13.12
C PHE A 312 11.71 -5.69 -12.30
N THR A 313 12.44 -4.74 -12.90
CA THR A 313 13.35 -3.84 -12.18
C THR A 313 12.58 -2.58 -11.76
N PRO A 314 12.53 -2.21 -10.47
CA PRO A 314 11.99 -0.93 -10.05
C PRO A 314 13.06 0.18 -10.19
N HIS A 315 12.60 1.39 -10.50
CA HIS A 315 13.38 2.62 -10.57
C HIS A 315 13.81 3.12 -9.18
#